data_AF-A0A7X5FQR0-F1
#
_entry.id   AF-A0A7X5FQR0-F1
#
_cell.length_a   1.000
_cell.length_b   1.000
_cell.length_c   1.000
_cell.angle_alpha   90.00
_cell.angle_beta   90.00
_cell.angle_gamma   90.00
#
_symmetry.space_group_name_H-M   'P 1'
#
loop_
_entity.id
_entity.type
_entity.pdbx_description
1 polymer ?
#
loop_
_entity_poly.entity_id
_entity_poly.type
_entity_poly.pdbx_seq_one_letter_code
_entity_poly.pdbx_strand_id
1 'polypeptide(L)'
;MPIIASAKKALKQSRKKNARNTHFKKMYTEARVSFEKAIKAGDAKLAKEIYLNKVDENGNTKRSGLQSVIDKLVKKNIIHANNGSRKKSKFVRMLKQLEQA
;
A
#
# COMPACT_ATOMS: atom_id res chain seq x y z
N MET A 1 -8.55 -18.64 -27.91
CA MET A 1 -9.60 -17.76 -27.34
C MET A 1 -10.69 -18.62 -26.71
N PRO A 2 -11.37 -18.17 -25.65
CA PRO A 2 -12.48 -18.94 -25.10
C PRO A 2 -13.60 -19.05 -26.13
N ILE A 3 -14.11 -20.26 -26.34
CA ILE A 3 -15.13 -20.54 -27.37
C ILE A 3 -16.53 -20.22 -26.80
N ILE A 4 -16.80 -20.64 -25.56
CA ILE A 4 -18.08 -20.48 -24.87
C ILE A 4 -18.27 -19.03 -24.36
N ALA A 5 -19.50 -18.52 -24.44
CA ALA A 5 -19.85 -17.14 -24.04
C ALA A 5 -19.54 -16.84 -22.56
N SER A 6 -19.80 -17.78 -21.65
CA SER A 6 -19.48 -17.66 -20.22
C SER A 6 -17.97 -17.48 -19.99
N ALA A 7 -17.15 -18.24 -20.71
CA ALA A 7 -15.69 -18.16 -20.64
C ALA A 7 -15.17 -16.83 -21.20
N LYS A 8 -15.75 -16.31 -22.30
CA LYS A 8 -15.44 -14.97 -22.84
C LYS A 8 -15.75 -13.87 -21.81
N LYS A 9 -16.90 -13.95 -21.12
CA LYS A 9 -17.30 -13.01 -20.06
C LYS A 9 -16.35 -13.08 -18.86
N ALA A 10 -16.02 -14.29 -18.40
CA ALA A 10 -15.08 -14.49 -17.30
C ALA A 10 -13.69 -13.88 -17.61
N LEU A 11 -13.19 -14.08 -18.84
CA LEU A 11 -11.93 -13.49 -19.28
C LEU A 11 -11.98 -11.95 -19.26
N LYS A 12 -13.05 -11.33 -19.76
CA LYS A 12 -13.24 -9.86 -19.72
C LYS A 12 -13.25 -9.33 -18.29
N GLN A 13 -13.98 -10.00 -17.40
CA GLN A 13 -14.05 -9.61 -15.98
C GLN A 13 -12.69 -9.78 -15.28
N SER A 14 -11.98 -10.87 -15.56
CA SER A 14 -10.64 -11.13 -15.01
C SER A 14 -9.67 -10.03 -15.41
N ARG A 15 -9.61 -9.65 -16.69
CA ARG A 15 -8.76 -8.55 -17.17
C ARG A 15 -9.05 -7.23 -16.46
N LYS A 16 -10.33 -6.86 -16.31
CA LYS A 16 -10.75 -5.63 -15.60
C LYS A 16 -10.34 -5.66 -14.12
N LYS A 17 -10.58 -6.79 -13.44
CA LYS A 17 -10.18 -6.98 -12.03
C LYS A 17 -8.67 -6.93 -11.87
N ASN A 18 -7.92 -7.55 -12.78
CA ASN A 18 -6.46 -7.55 -12.78
C ASN A 18 -5.91 -6.12 -12.94
N ALA A 19 -6.36 -5.38 -13.95
CA ALA A 19 -5.92 -4.00 -14.17
C ALA A 19 -6.13 -3.11 -12.93
N ARG A 20 -7.31 -3.20 -12.31
CA ARG A 20 -7.62 -2.49 -11.05
C ARG A 20 -6.68 -2.90 -9.91
N ASN A 21 -6.48 -4.20 -9.73
CA ASN A 21 -5.66 -4.71 -8.63
C ASN A 21 -4.18 -4.35 -8.82
N THR A 22 -3.68 -4.42 -10.06
CA THR A 22 -2.32 -4.02 -10.43
C THR A 22 -2.07 -2.55 -10.14
N HIS A 23 -3.01 -1.66 -10.47
CA HIS A 23 -2.91 -0.24 -10.14
C HIS A 23 -2.69 -0.01 -8.63
N PHE A 24 -3.52 -0.60 -7.76
CA PHE A 24 -3.37 -0.42 -6.31
C PHE A 24 -2.10 -1.10 -5.76
N LYS A 25 -1.70 -2.25 -6.31
CA LYS A 25 -0.42 -2.89 -5.93
C LYS A 25 0.78 -2.04 -6.32
N LYS A 26 0.73 -1.37 -7.47
CA LYS A 26 1.79 -0.45 -7.94
C LYS A 26 1.91 0.75 -6.99
N MET A 27 0.79 1.38 -6.64
CA MET A 27 0.73 2.46 -5.65
C MET A 27 1.38 2.07 -4.31
N TYR A 28 1.09 0.86 -3.81
CA TYR A 28 1.75 0.34 -2.61
C TYR A 28 3.25 0.11 -2.81
N THR A 29 3.65 -0.43 -3.95
CA THR A 29 5.06 -0.73 -4.24
C THR A 29 5.90 0.54 -4.29
N GLU A 30 5.40 1.59 -4.93
CA GLU A 30 6.04 2.91 -4.99
C GLU A 30 6.22 3.50 -3.59
N ALA A 31 5.15 3.56 -2.80
CA ALA A 31 5.20 4.08 -1.42
C ALA A 31 6.11 3.24 -0.50
N ARG A 32 6.16 1.91 -0.70
CA ARG A 32 7.07 1.02 0.03
C ARG A 32 8.52 1.31 -0.33
N VAL A 33 8.84 1.44 -1.62
CA VAL A 33 10.22 1.70 -2.05
C VAL A 33 10.71 3.05 -1.55
N SER A 34 9.87 4.10 -1.58
CA SER A 34 10.24 5.40 -1.02
C SER A 34 10.49 5.32 0.49
N PHE A 35 9.64 4.59 1.22
CA PHE A 35 9.82 4.35 2.65
C PHE A 35 11.12 3.57 2.95
N GLU A 36 11.38 2.48 2.24
CA GLU A 36 12.59 1.68 2.45
C GLU A 36 13.87 2.45 2.11
N LYS A 37 13.84 3.34 1.12
CA LYS A 37 14.96 4.25 0.82
C LYS A 37 15.22 5.21 1.99
N ALA A 38 14.17 5.79 2.58
CA ALA A 38 14.28 6.67 3.73
C ALA A 38 14.88 5.96 4.94
N ILE A 39 14.42 4.74 5.23
CA ILE A 39 14.94 3.91 6.32
C ILE A 39 16.43 3.60 6.10
N LYS A 40 16.82 3.22 4.88
CA LYS A 40 18.23 2.94 4.54
C LYS A 40 19.13 4.17 4.66
N ALA A 41 18.60 5.36 4.41
CA ALA A 41 19.32 6.62 4.57
C ALA A 41 19.42 7.08 6.04
N GLY A 42 18.78 6.38 6.98
CA GLY A 42 18.77 6.76 8.40
C GLY A 42 17.87 7.95 8.74
N ASP A 43 17.08 8.46 7.79
CA ASP A 43 16.20 9.61 8.02
C ASP A 43 14.86 9.18 8.64
N ALA A 44 14.83 9.14 9.97
CA ALA A 44 13.65 8.75 10.74
C ALA A 44 12.47 9.73 10.53
N LYS A 45 12.74 11.03 10.34
CA LYS A 45 11.68 12.05 10.15
C LYS A 45 10.97 11.85 8.82
N LEU A 46 11.74 11.70 7.75
CA LEU A 46 11.21 11.49 6.40
C LEU A 46 10.52 10.13 6.29
N ALA A 47 11.05 9.07 6.93
CA ALA A 47 10.40 7.77 6.95
C ALA A 47 9.03 7.81 7.66
N LYS A 48 8.92 8.54 8.78
CA LYS A 48 7.66 8.73 9.52
C LYS A 48 6.65 9.53 8.70
N GLU A 49 7.11 10.56 8.00
CA GLU A 49 6.28 11.38 7.11
C GLU A 49 5.72 10.59 5.92
N ILE A 50 6.49 9.67 5.34
CA ILE A 50 6.00 8.77 4.27
C ILE A 50 5.02 7.73 4.83
N TYR A 51 5.24 7.26 6.06
CA TYR A 51 4.43 6.22 6.66
C TYR A 51 3.03 6.72 7.05
N LEU A 52 2.95 7.91 7.66
CA LEU A 52 1.72 8.54 8.13
C LEU A 52 1.05 9.40 7.05
N ASN A 53 -0.23 9.70 7.25
CA ASN A 53 -0.96 10.61 6.36
C ASN A 53 -0.49 12.05 6.59
N LYS A 54 -0.36 12.83 5.51
CA LYS A 54 -0.25 14.29 5.61
C LYS A 54 -1.64 14.89 5.73
N VAL A 55 -1.83 15.68 6.78
CA VAL A 55 -3.10 16.32 7.12
C VAL A 55 -2.93 17.83 7.00
N ASP A 56 -3.99 18.51 6.60
CA ASP A 56 -4.07 19.97 6.50
C ASP A 56 -4.42 20.63 7.81
N GLU A 57 -4.24 21.96 7.84
CA GLU A 57 -4.71 22.85 8.91
C GLU A 57 -6.20 22.63 9.21
N ASN A 58 -6.99 22.28 8.19
CA ASN A 58 -8.42 21.99 8.31
C ASN A 58 -8.74 20.52 8.64
N GLY A 59 -7.75 19.70 8.98
CA GLY A 59 -7.94 18.29 9.35
C GLY A 59 -8.14 17.31 8.17
N ASN A 60 -8.10 17.79 6.93
CA ASN A 60 -8.29 16.97 5.73
C ASN A 60 -7.00 16.28 5.28
N THR A 61 -7.10 15.04 4.75
CA THR A 61 -5.93 14.30 4.27
C THR A 61 -5.48 14.80 2.90
N LYS A 62 -4.37 15.55 2.84
CA LYS A 62 -3.72 15.99 1.58
C LYS A 62 -3.05 14.84 0.84
N ARG A 63 -2.39 13.93 1.57
CA ARG A 63 -1.68 12.79 0.98
C ARG A 63 -1.81 11.55 1.87
N SER A 64 -2.20 10.43 1.26
CA SER A 64 -2.24 9.14 1.94
C SER A 64 -0.82 8.61 2.19
N GLY A 65 -0.50 8.29 3.44
CA GLY A 65 0.72 7.60 3.83
C GLY A 65 0.66 6.11 3.50
N LEU A 66 1.81 5.44 3.61
CA LEU A 66 1.96 4.00 3.34
C LEU A 66 0.97 3.16 4.16
N GLN A 67 0.72 3.53 5.42
CA GLN A 67 -0.23 2.82 6.28
C GLN A 67 -1.66 2.82 5.70
N SER A 68 -2.14 3.98 5.24
CA SER A 68 -3.46 4.12 4.63
C SER A 68 -3.58 3.37 3.31
N VAL A 69 -2.50 3.31 2.53
CA VAL A 69 -2.46 2.51 1.29
C VAL A 69 -2.61 1.01 1.58
N ILE A 70 -1.98 0.51 2.66
CA ILE A 70 -2.16 -0.88 3.09
C ILE A 70 -3.62 -1.16 3.49
N ASP A 71 -4.24 -0.25 4.24
CA ASP A 71 -5.66 -0.39 4.63
C ASP A 71 -6.59 -0.36 3.43
N LYS A 72 -6.28 0.46 2.43
CA LYS A 72 -7.02 0.51 1.17
C LYS A 72 -6.93 -0.82 0.42
N LEU A 73 -5.76 -1.47 0.42
CA LEU A 73 -5.58 -2.80 -0.18
C LEU A 73 -6.40 -3.88 0.55
N VAL A 74 -6.44 -3.84 1.88
CA VAL A 74 -7.27 -4.76 2.70
C VAL A 74 -8.75 -4.53 2.41
N LYS A 75 -9.22 -3.27 2.47
CA LYS A 75 -10.64 -2.91 2.21
C LYS A 75 -11.09 -3.30 0.81
N LYS A 76 -10.20 -3.27 -0.19
CA LYS A 76 -10.48 -3.69 -1.58
C LYS A 76 -10.32 -5.20 -1.79
N ASN A 77 -10.08 -5.98 -0.74
CA ASN A 77 -9.82 -7.42 -0.78
C ASN A 77 -8.69 -7.82 -1.74
N ILE A 78 -7.67 -6.97 -1.88
CA ILE A 78 -6.49 -7.24 -2.70
C ILE A 78 -5.43 -8.00 -1.89
N ILE A 79 -5.36 -7.72 -0.58
CA ILE A 79 -4.55 -8.46 0.38
C ILE A 79 -5.43 -8.89 1.56
N HIS A 80 -5.08 -10.02 2.16
CA HIS A 80 -5.76 -10.49 3.37
C HIS A 80 -5.46 -9.57 4.57
N ALA A 81 -6.42 -9.43 5.50
CA ALA A 81 -6.28 -8.61 6.70
C ALA A 81 -5.00 -8.93 7.49
N ASN A 82 -4.74 -10.22 7.76
CA ASN A 82 -3.52 -10.67 8.43
C ASN A 82 -2.23 -10.25 7.71
N ASN A 83 -2.21 -10.25 6.37
CA ASN A 83 -1.05 -9.77 5.61
C ASN A 83 -0.88 -8.25 5.78
N GLY A 84 -1.99 -7.50 5.75
CA GLY A 84 -2.00 -6.08 6.08
C GLY A 84 -1.40 -5.80 7.47
N SER A 85 -1.87 -6.51 8.49
CA SER A 85 -1.38 -6.37 9.87
C SER A 85 0.10 -6.74 10.01
N ARG A 86 0.54 -7.86 9.41
CA ARG A 86 1.96 -8.27 9.40
C ARG A 86 2.85 -7.19 8.77
N LYS A 87 2.43 -6.59 7.66
CA LYS A 87 3.16 -5.51 6.98
C LYS A 87 3.26 -4.27 7.86
N LYS A 88 2.15 -3.81 8.45
CA LYS A 88 2.15 -2.65 9.36
C LYS A 88 3.08 -2.87 10.55
N SER A 89 2.97 -4.01 11.22
CA SER A 89 3.83 -4.37 12.35
C SER A 89 5.31 -4.35 11.98
N LYS A 90 5.67 -4.92 10.82
CA LYS A 90 7.06 -4.89 10.31
C LYS A 90 7.57 -3.45 10.11
N PHE A 91 6.79 -2.58 9.47
CA PHE A 91 7.22 -1.21 9.19
C PHE A 91 7.34 -0.35 10.45
N VAL A 92 6.43 -0.51 11.41
CA VAL A 92 6.52 0.14 12.72
C VAL A 92 7.78 -0.32 13.47
N ARG A 93 8.10 -1.62 13.42
CA ARG A 93 9.34 -2.14 14.03
C ARG A 93 10.58 -1.53 13.39
N MET A 94 10.61 -1.37 12.06
CA MET A 94 11.72 -0.73 11.35
C MET A 94 11.89 0.75 11.75
N LEU A 95 10.80 1.49 11.92
CA LEU A 95 10.85 2.88 12.42
C LEU A 95 11.40 2.96 13.85
N LYS A 96 10.90 2.10 14.75
CA LYS A 96 11.35 2.08 16.15
C LYS A 96 12.84 1.75 16.29
N GLN A 97 13.35 0.85 15.45
CA GLN A 97 14.78 0.52 15.45
C GLN A 97 15.67 1.71 15.08
N LEU A 98 15.19 2.63 14.23
CA LEU A 98 15.92 3.86 13.92
C LEU A 98 15.78 4.92 15.02
N GLU A 99 14.67 4.96 15.75
CA GLU A 99 14.48 5.91 16.86
C GLU A 99 15.28 5.51 18.12
N GLN A 100 15.68 4.24 18.25
CA GLN A 100 16.43 3.69 19.39
C GLN A 100 17.93 3.53 19.14
N ALA A 101 18.39 3.73 17.91
CA ALA A 101 19.80 3.71 17.52
C ALA A 101 20.41 5.11 17.62
#